data_AF-A0A1E3AF69-F1
#
_entry.id   AF-A0A1E3AF69-F1
#
_cell.length_a   1.000
_cell.length_b   1.000
_cell.length_c   1.000
_cell.angle_alpha   90.00
_cell.angle_beta   90.00
_cell.angle_gamma   90.00
#
_symmetry.space_group_name_H-M   'P 1'
#
loop_
_entity.id
_entity.type
_entity.pdbx_description
1 polymer ?
#
loop_
_entity_poly.entity_id
_entity_poly.type
_entity_poly.pdbx_seq_one_letter_code
_entity_poly.pdbx_strand_id
1 'polypeptide(L)'
;MITQNKVYNKFNYFINKAQSLLDKGKFELACDCAKLACVLAKNYYLCYEDERLEEFIFKASNTLSPFREKMQSGENADRIVFYDTHTTDNIALTQQYLGALISWNVDFLYITTKNLNSSKTTFIKTMLDLSERATVSVIPTKLSAEKKIRYIIDTVQRYSPHIALIQTISDDVIGTIAWNFLNSIERFYIDLSDHSFWLGAKTYDYFIAFRNYGANISIQHRNINPERILIQPFYPVLKSKGFQGLPYGVGKIKLLSGGRLEKIYGQKDKYFELIKNILLENKNTVLYFVGGGAFGKRGETAYIQKKWKELGIEERVFMLGYRSDIVELYKHVDLYIGTFPMGGGLMSQIAASQELPVVQYASNGLSMCLGEFFLPNKYLRKFVFVDDEKGFYDEVKFLIENKEIRSKQGKEMKKSVISKEEFNKQLYILIHEKRDSFEREIYHVDCERLKDNQFELENNCHHSYSRILFKSKYIRKYKPIEFVINAIALFVYCDKNWLLNLIKSKFRVV
;
A
#
# COMPACT_ATOMS: atom_id res chain seq x y z
N MET A 1 -1.09 26.07 9.30
CA MET A 1 -0.37 24.82 9.61
C MET A 1 -1.31 23.81 10.25
N ILE A 2 -1.24 22.55 9.85
CA ILE A 2 -1.93 21.40 10.46
C ILE A 2 -1.01 20.83 11.55
N THR A 3 -1.51 20.75 12.78
CA THR A 3 -0.78 20.24 13.95
C THR A 3 -1.25 18.84 14.32
N GLN A 4 -0.41 18.07 15.01
CA GLN A 4 -0.77 16.74 15.53
C GLN A 4 -2.03 16.80 16.40
N ASN A 5 -2.09 17.72 17.37
CA ASN A 5 -3.25 17.92 18.23
C ASN A 5 -4.54 18.20 17.46
N LYS A 6 -4.49 19.00 16.38
CA LYS A 6 -5.66 19.30 15.56
C LYS A 6 -6.21 18.04 14.89
N VAL A 7 -5.32 17.21 14.32
CA VAL A 7 -5.70 15.97 13.65
C VAL A 7 -6.21 14.95 14.67
N TYR A 8 -5.53 14.79 15.80
CA TYR A 8 -5.92 13.86 16.86
C TYR A 8 -7.29 14.20 17.46
N ASN A 9 -7.56 15.49 17.72
CA ASN A 9 -8.88 15.94 18.17
C ASN A 9 -9.98 15.64 17.14
N LYS A 10 -9.66 15.76 15.85
CA LYS A 10 -10.61 15.45 14.77
C LYS A 10 -10.87 13.94 14.66
N PHE A 11 -9.83 13.13 14.80
CA PHE A 11 -9.91 11.68 14.87
C PHE A 11 -10.81 11.23 16.04
N ASN A 12 -10.52 11.69 17.26
CA ASN A 12 -11.34 11.40 18.45
C ASN A 12 -12.80 11.83 18.28
N TYR A 13 -13.03 13.01 17.70
CA TYR A 13 -14.38 13.48 17.40
C TYR A 13 -15.16 12.49 16.53
N PHE A 14 -14.54 11.96 15.47
CA PHE A 14 -15.22 11.06 14.55
C PHE A 14 -15.48 9.68 15.16
N ILE A 15 -14.56 9.15 15.97
CA ILE A 15 -14.77 7.88 16.68
C ILE A 15 -15.95 8.00 17.65
N ASN A 16 -15.92 9.00 18.54
CA ASN A 16 -16.98 9.21 19.52
C ASN A 16 -18.32 9.48 18.83
N LYS A 17 -18.29 10.17 17.68
CA LYS A 17 -19.49 10.41 16.89
C LYS A 17 -20.01 9.14 16.22
N ALA A 18 -19.13 8.27 15.74
CA ALA A 18 -19.52 6.98 15.15
C ALA A 18 -20.28 6.13 16.19
N GLN A 19 -19.75 5.99 17.40
CA GLN A 19 -20.41 5.28 18.50
C GLN A 19 -21.78 5.88 18.82
N SER A 20 -21.84 7.20 19.09
CA SER A 20 -23.11 7.87 19.40
C SER A 20 -24.16 7.78 18.30
N LEU A 21 -23.74 7.74 17.02
CA LEU A 21 -24.66 7.56 15.89
C LEU A 21 -25.13 6.12 15.77
N LEU A 22 -24.28 5.14 16.07
CA LEU A 22 -24.66 3.73 16.10
C LEU A 22 -25.73 3.48 17.17
N ASP A 23 -25.53 4.00 18.38
CA ASP A 23 -26.49 3.87 19.49
C ASP A 23 -27.86 4.51 19.18
N LYS A 24 -27.88 5.51 18.29
CA LYS A 24 -29.09 6.20 17.80
C LYS A 24 -29.72 5.53 16.57
N GLY A 25 -29.26 4.35 16.16
CA GLY A 25 -29.71 3.65 14.96
C GLY A 25 -29.34 4.34 13.63
N LYS A 26 -28.45 5.35 13.64
CA LYS A 26 -28.02 6.09 12.44
C LYS A 26 -26.83 5.40 11.76
N PHE A 27 -27.02 4.13 11.40
CA PHE A 27 -25.97 3.20 10.97
C PHE A 27 -25.09 3.72 9.81
N GLU A 28 -25.69 4.22 8.73
CA GLU A 28 -24.96 4.76 7.57
C GLU A 28 -23.99 5.89 7.94
N LEU A 29 -24.44 6.81 8.80
CA LEU A 29 -23.64 7.95 9.24
C LEU A 29 -22.57 7.52 10.24
N ALA A 30 -22.89 6.53 11.08
CA ALA A 30 -21.93 5.93 12.00
C ALA A 30 -20.74 5.32 11.23
N CYS A 31 -21.03 4.54 10.18
CA CYS A 31 -20.01 4.00 9.28
C CYS A 31 -19.19 5.08 8.57
N ASP A 32 -19.82 6.17 8.09
CA ASP A 32 -19.09 7.30 7.45
C ASP A 32 -18.14 7.98 8.45
N CYS A 33 -18.55 8.16 9.71
CA CYS A 33 -17.69 8.70 10.76
C CYS A 33 -16.52 7.76 11.11
N ALA A 34 -16.78 6.46 11.31
CA ALA A 34 -15.73 5.48 11.57
C ALA A 34 -14.71 5.42 10.41
N LYS A 35 -15.20 5.48 9.17
CA LYS A 35 -14.36 5.54 7.98
C LYS A 35 -13.42 6.76 8.01
N LEU A 36 -13.93 7.93 8.36
CA LEU A 36 -13.12 9.15 8.45
C LEU A 36 -12.05 9.05 9.53
N ALA A 37 -12.37 8.45 10.68
CA ALA A 37 -11.40 8.18 11.72
C ALA A 37 -10.28 7.26 11.19
N CYS A 38 -10.62 6.15 10.53
CA CYS A 38 -9.63 5.24 9.92
C CYS A 38 -8.74 5.94 8.89
N VAL A 39 -9.33 6.79 8.03
CA VAL A 39 -8.59 7.56 7.04
C VAL A 39 -7.61 8.55 7.69
N LEU A 40 -8.01 9.21 8.79
CA LEU A 40 -7.12 10.10 9.52
C LEU A 40 -6.00 9.32 10.23
N ALA A 41 -6.32 8.21 10.89
CA ALA A 41 -5.34 7.34 11.54
C ALA A 41 -4.27 6.88 10.57
N LYS A 42 -4.66 6.38 9.39
CA LYS A 42 -3.72 5.97 8.34
C LYS A 42 -2.91 7.13 7.78
N ASN A 43 -3.55 8.21 7.36
CA ASN A 43 -2.85 9.29 6.63
C ASN A 43 -1.89 10.09 7.52
N TYR A 44 -1.99 9.98 8.84
CA TYR A 44 -1.16 10.73 9.78
C TYR A 44 -0.45 9.83 10.79
N TYR A 45 -0.45 8.50 10.59
CA TYR A 45 0.17 7.53 11.49
C TYR A 45 -0.19 7.77 12.98
N LEU A 46 -1.48 8.07 13.25
CA LEU A 46 -1.91 8.49 14.60
C LEU A 46 -1.85 7.34 15.60
N CYS A 47 -2.16 6.13 15.13
CA CYS A 47 -2.14 4.89 15.87
C CYS A 47 -2.08 3.72 14.88
N TYR A 48 -1.84 2.51 15.38
CA TYR A 48 -1.85 1.26 14.59
C TYR A 48 -3.03 0.35 14.95
N GLU A 49 -3.64 0.59 16.11
CA GLU A 49 -4.90 0.00 16.60
C GLU A 49 -5.62 1.08 17.43
N ASP A 50 -6.94 1.03 17.50
CA ASP A 50 -7.74 1.85 18.42
C ASP A 50 -8.92 1.04 18.93
N GLU A 51 -8.91 0.76 20.23
CA GLU A 51 -9.91 -0.09 20.87
C GLU A 51 -11.36 0.37 20.64
N ARG A 52 -11.59 1.68 20.53
CA ARG A 52 -12.95 2.24 20.34
C ARG A 52 -13.46 1.99 18.92
N LEU A 53 -12.57 1.92 17.93
CA LEU A 53 -12.91 1.50 16.56
C LEU A 53 -13.18 0.01 16.50
N GLU A 54 -12.39 -0.82 17.18
CA GLU A 54 -12.64 -2.27 17.27
C GLU A 54 -13.96 -2.56 18.01
N GLU A 55 -14.26 -1.83 19.09
CA GLU A 55 -15.55 -1.91 19.81
C GLU A 55 -16.72 -1.47 18.91
N PHE A 56 -16.54 -0.41 18.12
CA PHE A 56 -17.53 0.02 17.13
C PHE A 56 -17.83 -1.10 16.12
N ILE A 57 -16.81 -1.79 15.61
CA ILE A 57 -16.97 -2.93 14.70
C ILE A 57 -17.77 -4.05 15.37
N PHE A 58 -17.41 -4.42 16.59
CA PHE A 58 -18.11 -5.47 17.34
C PHE A 58 -19.59 -5.11 17.57
N LYS A 59 -19.88 -3.90 18.05
CA LYS A 59 -21.25 -3.41 18.25
C LYS A 59 -22.05 -3.38 16.95
N ALA A 60 -21.47 -2.83 15.88
CA ALA A 60 -22.12 -2.72 14.58
C ALA A 60 -22.36 -4.10 13.92
N SER A 61 -21.50 -5.08 14.18
CA SER A 61 -21.71 -6.46 13.77
C SER A 61 -22.87 -7.11 14.55
N ASN A 62 -22.96 -6.85 15.86
CA ASN A 62 -24.00 -7.45 16.71
C ASN A 62 -25.41 -6.92 16.42
N THR A 63 -25.56 -5.73 15.85
CA THR A 63 -26.89 -5.26 15.38
C THR A 63 -27.45 -6.14 14.25
N LEU A 64 -26.61 -6.96 13.62
CA LEU A 64 -26.99 -7.92 12.58
C LEU A 64 -27.32 -9.32 13.13
N SER A 65 -27.25 -9.53 14.45
CA SER A 65 -27.56 -10.81 15.10
C SER A 65 -28.92 -11.42 14.75
N PRO A 66 -30.01 -10.65 14.49
CA PRO A 66 -31.28 -11.23 14.06
C PRO A 66 -31.21 -12.03 12.75
N PHE A 67 -30.12 -11.90 12.00
CA PHE A 67 -29.88 -12.55 10.71
C PHE A 67 -28.87 -13.70 10.79
N ARG A 68 -28.49 -14.09 12.02
CA ARG A 68 -27.60 -15.22 12.28
C ARG A 68 -28.41 -16.51 12.12
N GLU A 69 -28.79 -16.84 10.89
CA GLU A 69 -29.19 -18.21 10.59
C GLU A 69 -28.04 -19.15 10.99
N LYS A 70 -28.38 -20.36 11.46
CA LYS A 70 -27.38 -21.36 11.84
C LYS A 70 -26.52 -21.67 10.62
N MET A 71 -25.34 -21.07 10.55
CA MET A 71 -24.31 -21.47 9.60
C MET A 71 -24.05 -22.96 9.82
N GLN A 72 -24.41 -23.78 8.85
CA GLN A 72 -23.82 -25.11 8.75
C GLN A 72 -22.38 -24.88 8.30
N SER A 73 -21.42 -25.35 9.09
CA SER A 73 -20.03 -25.43 8.67
C SER A 73 -20.02 -26.13 7.31
N GLY A 74 -19.43 -25.51 6.29
CA GLY A 74 -19.35 -26.11 4.96
C GLY A 74 -18.76 -27.51 5.06
N GLU A 75 -19.46 -28.49 4.47
CA GLU A 75 -19.01 -29.89 4.43
C GLU A 75 -17.75 -30.08 3.57
N ASN A 76 -17.38 -29.07 2.78
CA ASN A 76 -16.24 -29.12 1.86
C ASN A 76 -15.10 -28.22 2.34
N ALA A 77 -14.08 -28.85 2.94
CA ALA A 77 -12.91 -28.19 3.53
C ALA A 77 -12.03 -27.43 2.51
N ASP A 78 -12.24 -27.62 1.21
CA ASP A 78 -11.37 -27.11 0.15
C ASP A 78 -11.83 -25.77 -0.47
N ARG A 79 -12.94 -25.18 0.01
CA ARG A 79 -13.45 -23.91 -0.51
C ARG A 79 -12.86 -22.71 0.20
N ILE A 80 -12.27 -21.81 -0.59
CA ILE A 80 -11.62 -20.59 -0.10
C ILE A 80 -12.37 -19.36 -0.59
N VAL A 81 -12.50 -18.34 0.25
CA VAL A 81 -12.94 -17.02 -0.20
C VAL A 81 -11.77 -16.04 -0.14
N PHE A 82 -11.55 -15.29 -1.22
CA PHE A 82 -10.61 -14.19 -1.27
C PHE A 82 -11.36 -12.86 -1.38
N TYR A 83 -11.37 -12.10 -0.29
CA TYR A 83 -11.99 -10.78 -0.20
C TYR A 83 -10.95 -9.68 -0.42
N ASP A 84 -11.11 -8.89 -1.47
CA ASP A 84 -10.15 -7.86 -1.87
C ASP A 84 -10.82 -6.51 -2.19
N THR A 85 -10.46 -5.47 -1.45
CA THR A 85 -10.94 -4.10 -1.71
C THR A 85 -9.95 -3.19 -2.45
N HIS A 86 -8.75 -3.70 -2.76
CA HIS A 86 -7.73 -2.99 -3.50
C HIS A 86 -7.85 -3.20 -5.02
N THR A 87 -8.00 -4.45 -5.47
CA THR A 87 -8.22 -4.92 -6.86
C THR A 87 -7.74 -3.95 -7.93
N THR A 88 -6.44 -3.94 -8.17
CA THR A 88 -5.80 -3.12 -9.21
C THR A 88 -4.58 -3.87 -9.74
N ASP A 89 -4.45 -3.96 -11.06
CA ASP A 89 -3.34 -4.64 -11.72
C ASP A 89 -1.99 -4.06 -11.26
N ASN A 90 -1.04 -4.97 -11.00
CA ASN A 90 0.35 -4.72 -10.63
C ASN A 90 0.50 -3.84 -9.37
N ILE A 91 -0.52 -3.77 -8.53
CA ILE A 91 -0.52 -3.05 -7.25
C ILE A 91 -1.01 -3.99 -6.15
N ALA A 92 -0.46 -3.85 -4.94
CA ALA A 92 -0.76 -4.71 -3.80
C ALA A 92 -0.42 -6.19 -4.11
N LEU A 93 -1.07 -7.12 -3.41
CA LEU A 93 -0.75 -8.55 -3.48
C LEU A 93 -1.83 -9.38 -4.18
N THR A 94 -2.86 -8.74 -4.76
CA THR A 94 -4.03 -9.42 -5.35
C THR A 94 -3.64 -10.52 -6.34
N GLN A 95 -2.72 -10.24 -7.27
CA GLN A 95 -2.36 -11.19 -8.34
C GLN A 95 -1.49 -12.35 -7.84
N GLN A 96 -0.68 -12.14 -6.81
CA GLN A 96 0.11 -13.19 -6.18
C GLN A 96 -0.81 -14.22 -5.52
N TYR A 97 -1.78 -13.76 -4.73
CA TYR A 97 -2.74 -14.63 -4.06
C TYR A 97 -3.70 -15.32 -5.03
N LEU A 98 -4.22 -14.61 -6.05
CA LEU A 98 -4.99 -15.27 -7.13
C LEU A 98 -4.14 -16.31 -7.88
N GLY A 99 -2.87 -15.99 -8.14
CA GLY A 99 -1.94 -16.91 -8.80
C GLY A 99 -1.69 -18.18 -8.00
N ALA A 100 -1.68 -18.09 -6.67
CA ALA A 100 -1.56 -19.23 -5.77
C ALA A 100 -2.83 -20.09 -5.80
N LEU A 101 -4.01 -19.49 -5.59
CA LEU A 101 -5.30 -20.21 -5.62
C LEU A 101 -5.54 -20.95 -6.94
N ILE A 102 -5.25 -20.30 -8.07
CA ILE A 102 -5.35 -20.92 -9.40
C ILE A 102 -4.36 -22.09 -9.52
N SER A 103 -3.13 -21.94 -9.02
CA SER A 103 -2.11 -22.99 -9.13
C SER A 103 -2.40 -24.23 -8.28
N TRP A 104 -3.14 -24.08 -7.17
CA TRP A 104 -3.56 -25.19 -6.33
C TRP A 104 -4.76 -25.94 -6.90
N ASN A 105 -5.39 -25.41 -7.96
CA ASN A 105 -6.57 -25.98 -8.59
C ASN A 105 -7.73 -26.20 -7.59
N VAL A 106 -7.94 -25.23 -6.70
CA VAL A 106 -9.00 -25.24 -5.67
C VAL A 106 -10.20 -24.41 -6.09
N ASP A 107 -11.37 -24.71 -5.54
CA ASP A 107 -12.56 -23.87 -5.70
C ASP A 107 -12.40 -22.62 -4.84
N PHE A 108 -12.53 -21.44 -5.47
CA PHE A 108 -12.50 -20.19 -4.71
C PHE A 108 -13.51 -19.15 -5.16
N LEU A 109 -14.01 -18.38 -4.19
CA LEU A 109 -14.85 -17.21 -4.40
C LEU A 109 -14.00 -15.93 -4.26
N TYR A 110 -13.91 -15.14 -5.33
CA TYR A 110 -13.29 -13.81 -5.30
C TYR A 110 -14.34 -12.72 -5.12
N ILE A 111 -14.25 -11.95 -4.04
CA ILE A 111 -15.15 -10.84 -3.73
C ILE A 111 -14.40 -9.52 -3.84
N THR A 112 -14.93 -8.57 -4.62
CA THR A 112 -14.31 -7.24 -4.77
C THR A 112 -15.32 -6.10 -4.73
N THR A 113 -14.85 -4.91 -4.34
CA THR A 113 -15.60 -3.64 -4.46
C THR A 113 -15.29 -2.89 -5.77
N LYS A 114 -14.31 -3.35 -6.57
CA LYS A 114 -13.88 -2.68 -7.79
C LYS A 114 -14.58 -3.24 -9.02
N ASN A 115 -14.71 -2.39 -10.03
CA ASN A 115 -15.19 -2.81 -11.35
C ASN A 115 -14.10 -3.59 -12.07
N LEU A 116 -14.39 -4.85 -12.42
CA LEU A 116 -13.46 -5.71 -13.17
C LEU A 116 -13.40 -5.38 -14.67
N ASN A 117 -14.36 -4.63 -15.20
CA ASN A 117 -14.37 -4.21 -16.61
C ASN A 117 -13.63 -2.87 -16.83
N SER A 118 -12.65 -2.55 -15.99
CA SER A 118 -11.86 -1.32 -16.09
C SER A 118 -10.46 -1.61 -16.64
N SER A 119 -9.84 -0.62 -17.28
CA SER A 119 -8.45 -0.76 -17.75
C SER A 119 -7.43 -1.02 -16.64
N LYS A 120 -7.79 -0.76 -15.38
CA LYS A 120 -6.95 -0.99 -14.20
C LYS A 120 -7.04 -2.40 -13.63
N THR A 121 -7.91 -3.24 -14.16
CA THR A 121 -8.22 -4.59 -13.63
C THR A 121 -8.17 -5.65 -14.73
N THR A 122 -7.53 -5.33 -15.85
CA THR A 122 -7.47 -6.16 -17.05
C THR A 122 -6.81 -7.50 -16.75
N PHE A 123 -5.62 -7.49 -16.13
CA PHE A 123 -4.87 -8.72 -15.86
C PHE A 123 -5.53 -9.58 -14.78
N ILE A 124 -6.05 -8.94 -13.73
CA ILE A 124 -6.82 -9.64 -12.69
C ILE A 124 -8.05 -10.31 -13.30
N LYS A 125 -8.82 -9.58 -14.13
CA LYS A 125 -9.98 -10.15 -14.82
C LYS A 125 -9.59 -11.34 -15.69
N THR A 126 -8.52 -11.21 -16.49
CA THR A 126 -8.03 -12.34 -17.31
C THR A 126 -7.65 -13.55 -16.46
N MET A 127 -7.03 -13.37 -15.30
CA MET A 127 -6.71 -14.50 -14.41
C MET A 127 -7.96 -15.20 -13.90
N LEU A 128 -9.01 -14.44 -13.56
CA LEU A 128 -10.28 -14.98 -13.08
C LEU A 128 -11.05 -15.68 -14.21
N ASP A 129 -11.13 -15.07 -15.40
CA ASP A 129 -11.85 -15.63 -16.56
C ASP A 129 -11.24 -16.96 -17.05
N LEU A 130 -9.92 -17.13 -16.91
CA LEU A 130 -9.22 -18.35 -17.31
C LEU A 130 -9.31 -19.48 -16.28
N SER A 131 -9.87 -19.23 -15.10
CA SER A 131 -9.96 -20.20 -14.02
C SER A 131 -11.37 -20.77 -13.93
N GLU A 132 -11.56 -22.02 -14.30
CA GLU A 132 -12.86 -22.71 -14.26
C GLU A 132 -13.41 -22.88 -12.83
N ARG A 133 -12.53 -22.81 -11.82
CA ARG A 133 -12.85 -22.94 -10.39
C ARG A 133 -13.06 -21.61 -9.67
N ALA A 134 -12.97 -20.49 -10.39
CA ALA A 134 -13.15 -19.16 -9.82
C ALA A 134 -14.62 -18.73 -9.91
N THR A 135 -15.25 -18.49 -8.76
CA THR A 135 -16.51 -17.74 -8.69
C THR A 135 -16.21 -16.29 -8.39
N VAL A 136 -16.82 -15.34 -9.10
CA VAL A 136 -16.55 -13.90 -8.93
C VAL A 136 -17.80 -13.17 -8.46
N SER A 137 -17.65 -12.34 -7.42
CA SER A 137 -18.72 -11.51 -6.89
C SER A 137 -18.27 -10.05 -6.71
N VAL A 138 -18.92 -9.13 -7.42
CA VAL A 138 -18.63 -7.68 -7.32
C VAL A 138 -19.70 -7.01 -6.46
N ILE A 139 -19.28 -6.43 -5.33
CA ILE A 139 -20.18 -5.75 -4.39
C ILE A 139 -20.80 -4.52 -5.07
N PRO A 140 -22.15 -4.44 -5.17
CA PRO A 140 -22.78 -3.32 -5.87
C PRO A 140 -22.53 -1.98 -5.17
N THR A 141 -22.02 -1.00 -5.93
CA THR A 141 -21.53 0.28 -5.39
C THR A 141 -22.64 1.18 -4.84
N LYS A 142 -23.85 1.10 -5.39
CA LYS A 142 -25.01 1.95 -5.04
C LYS A 142 -25.74 1.51 -3.76
N LEU A 143 -25.41 0.34 -3.21
CA LEU A 143 -26.02 -0.14 -1.98
C LEU A 143 -25.62 0.73 -0.78
N SER A 144 -26.54 0.81 0.19
CA SER A 144 -26.29 1.37 1.51
C SER A 144 -25.26 0.52 2.26
N ALA A 145 -24.58 1.06 3.27
CA ALA A 145 -23.65 0.34 4.13
C ALA A 145 -24.25 -0.98 4.63
N GLU A 146 -25.43 -0.95 5.24
CA GLU A 146 -26.06 -2.16 5.77
C GLU A 146 -26.31 -3.21 4.69
N LYS A 147 -26.84 -2.80 3.52
CA LYS A 147 -27.08 -3.70 2.39
C LYS A 147 -25.81 -4.29 1.81
N LYS A 148 -24.68 -3.57 1.84
CA LYS A 148 -23.37 -4.10 1.43
C LYS A 148 -22.86 -5.14 2.42
N ILE A 149 -23.00 -4.90 3.72
CA ILE A 149 -22.61 -5.86 4.74
C ILE A 149 -23.39 -7.16 4.56
N ARG A 150 -24.72 -7.07 4.42
CA ARG A 150 -25.59 -8.22 4.15
C ARG A 150 -25.20 -8.94 2.87
N TYR A 151 -24.97 -8.20 1.79
CA TYR A 151 -24.52 -8.79 0.53
C TYR A 151 -23.24 -9.61 0.68
N ILE A 152 -22.26 -9.14 1.45
CA ILE A 152 -21.03 -9.90 1.74
C ILE A 152 -21.38 -11.17 2.54
N ILE A 153 -22.13 -11.02 3.64
CA ILE A 153 -22.53 -12.13 4.50
C ILE A 153 -23.27 -13.21 3.69
N ASP A 154 -24.34 -12.84 2.99
CA ASP A 154 -25.18 -13.77 2.22
C ASP A 154 -24.40 -14.46 1.09
N THR A 155 -23.44 -13.74 0.48
CA THR A 155 -22.60 -14.33 -0.59
C THR A 155 -21.63 -15.35 -0.01
N VAL A 156 -20.97 -15.02 1.11
CA VAL A 156 -20.04 -15.93 1.79
C VAL A 156 -20.77 -17.14 2.36
N GLN A 157 -21.91 -16.94 3.02
CA GLN A 157 -22.70 -18.03 3.59
C GLN A 157 -23.22 -19.00 2.52
N ARG A 158 -23.72 -18.49 1.38
CA ARG A 158 -24.15 -19.35 0.27
C ARG A 158 -22.99 -20.14 -0.35
N TYR A 159 -21.80 -19.57 -0.36
CA TYR A 159 -20.61 -20.26 -0.87
C TYR A 159 -20.07 -21.31 0.11
N SER A 160 -20.24 -21.05 1.41
CA SER A 160 -19.84 -21.89 2.55
C SER A 160 -18.35 -22.29 2.53
N PRO A 161 -17.42 -21.30 2.60
CA PRO A 161 -15.98 -21.57 2.65
C PRO A 161 -15.52 -21.97 4.06
N HIS A 162 -14.36 -22.62 4.13
CA HIS A 162 -13.69 -22.92 5.40
C HIS A 162 -12.63 -21.86 5.76
N ILE A 163 -11.95 -21.33 4.74
CA ILE A 163 -10.86 -20.36 4.87
C ILE A 163 -11.24 -19.07 4.15
N ALA A 164 -10.95 -17.93 4.77
CA ALA A 164 -11.04 -16.61 4.17
C ALA A 164 -9.66 -15.94 4.14
N LEU A 165 -9.23 -15.56 2.93
CA LEU A 165 -8.10 -14.67 2.71
C LEU A 165 -8.66 -13.25 2.55
N ILE A 166 -8.20 -12.31 3.36
CA ILE A 166 -8.84 -11.00 3.49
C ILE A 166 -7.82 -9.89 3.31
N GLN A 167 -8.01 -9.09 2.27
CA GLN A 167 -7.15 -7.98 1.90
C GLN A 167 -7.99 -6.69 1.85
N THR A 168 -7.79 -5.80 2.83
CA THR A 168 -8.58 -4.57 2.94
C THR A 168 -7.76 -3.30 2.73
N ILE A 169 -8.42 -2.25 2.21
CA ILE A 169 -8.01 -0.88 2.48
C ILE A 169 -8.27 -0.58 3.96
N SER A 170 -7.44 0.28 4.54
CA SER A 170 -7.47 0.63 5.97
C SER A 170 -8.81 1.11 6.53
N ASP A 171 -9.66 1.67 5.67
CA ASP A 171 -10.94 2.29 6.01
C ASP A 171 -12.14 1.46 5.53
N ASP A 172 -11.94 0.16 5.30
CA ASP A 172 -12.98 -0.79 4.93
C ASP A 172 -13.86 -1.22 6.12
N VAL A 173 -14.52 -0.24 6.73
CA VAL A 173 -15.47 -0.46 7.83
C VAL A 173 -16.56 -1.49 7.46
N ILE A 174 -16.98 -1.51 6.19
CA ILE A 174 -18.04 -2.40 5.70
C ILE A 174 -17.58 -3.85 5.68
N GLY A 175 -16.42 -4.13 5.07
CA GLY A 175 -15.84 -5.46 5.07
C GLY A 175 -15.53 -5.95 6.47
N THR A 176 -14.92 -5.10 7.32
CA THR A 176 -14.56 -5.51 8.69
C THR A 176 -15.81 -5.86 9.53
N ILE A 177 -16.92 -5.12 9.43
CA ILE A 177 -18.17 -5.50 10.12
C ILE A 177 -18.67 -6.86 9.62
N ALA A 178 -18.68 -7.10 8.31
CA ALA A 178 -19.12 -8.38 7.74
C ALA A 178 -18.24 -9.54 8.22
N TRP A 179 -16.91 -9.37 8.22
CA TRP A 179 -15.97 -10.41 8.64
C TRP A 179 -15.95 -10.64 10.15
N ASN A 180 -16.30 -9.63 10.96
CA ASN A 180 -16.53 -9.81 12.39
C ASN A 180 -17.78 -10.67 12.64
N PHE A 181 -18.83 -10.54 11.80
CA PHE A 181 -20.02 -11.37 11.87
C PHE A 181 -19.73 -12.83 11.45
N LEU A 182 -18.95 -13.01 10.38
CA LEU A 182 -18.57 -14.30 9.80
C LEU A 182 -17.45 -15.01 10.59
N ASN A 183 -17.61 -15.12 11.91
CA ASN A 183 -16.59 -15.61 12.83
C ASN A 183 -16.48 -17.14 12.97
N SER A 184 -17.27 -17.90 12.22
CA SER A 184 -17.14 -19.36 12.10
C SER A 184 -16.19 -19.80 10.97
N ILE A 185 -15.68 -18.85 10.18
CA ILE A 185 -14.73 -19.08 9.09
C ILE A 185 -13.34 -18.73 9.61
N GLU A 186 -12.32 -19.51 9.26
CA GLU A 186 -10.93 -19.22 9.62
C GLU A 186 -10.41 -18.06 8.75
N ARG A 187 -10.09 -16.92 9.36
CA ARG A 187 -9.81 -15.65 8.66
C ARG A 187 -8.33 -15.29 8.74
N PHE A 188 -7.69 -15.20 7.57
CA PHE A 188 -6.33 -14.73 7.39
C PHE A 188 -6.33 -13.32 6.81
N TYR A 189 -5.86 -12.35 7.59
CA TYR A 189 -5.68 -10.98 7.12
C TYR A 189 -4.35 -10.82 6.39
N ILE A 190 -4.38 -10.29 5.17
CA ILE A 190 -3.20 -10.00 4.36
C ILE A 190 -2.80 -8.54 4.60
N ASP A 191 -1.69 -8.31 5.30
CA ASP A 191 -1.21 -6.95 5.56
C ASP A 191 -0.57 -6.35 4.29
N LEU A 192 -1.22 -5.34 3.72
CA LEU A 192 -0.73 -4.61 2.56
C LEU A 192 0.17 -3.42 2.87
N SER A 193 0.14 -2.96 4.11
CA SER A 193 0.70 -1.67 4.49
C SER A 193 1.16 -1.74 5.94
N ASP A 194 2.19 -2.56 6.14
CA ASP A 194 2.83 -2.89 7.41
C ASP A 194 3.08 -1.67 8.32
N HIS A 195 3.50 -0.56 7.72
CA HIS A 195 3.83 0.73 8.34
C HIS A 195 2.64 1.66 8.63
N SER A 196 1.38 1.25 8.38
CA SER A 196 0.22 2.16 8.55
C SER A 196 -0.96 1.52 9.26
N PHE A 197 -1.89 2.35 9.74
CA PHE A 197 -3.16 1.89 10.31
C PHE A 197 -4.00 1.10 9.31
N TRP A 198 -4.60 0.01 9.79
CA TRP A 198 -5.71 -0.71 9.17
C TRP A 198 -6.65 -1.23 10.26
N LEU A 199 -7.93 -1.43 9.91
CA LEU A 199 -8.99 -1.78 10.85
C LEU A 199 -9.22 -3.30 10.92
N GLY A 200 -9.48 -3.83 12.11
CA GLY A 200 -9.86 -5.22 12.34
C GLY A 200 -8.80 -6.05 13.07
N ALA A 201 -7.95 -5.43 13.89
CA ALA A 201 -6.93 -6.14 14.66
C ALA A 201 -7.54 -7.16 15.64
N LYS A 202 -8.79 -6.95 16.07
CA LYS A 202 -9.55 -7.91 16.90
C LYS A 202 -10.54 -8.77 16.08
N THR A 203 -10.58 -8.61 14.76
CA THR A 203 -11.55 -9.28 13.88
C THR A 203 -11.04 -10.61 13.31
N TYR A 204 -9.80 -10.67 12.83
CA TYR A 204 -9.27 -11.81 12.05
C TYR A 204 -8.49 -12.78 12.92
N ASP A 205 -8.34 -14.04 12.50
CA ASP A 205 -7.73 -15.09 13.33
C ASP A 205 -6.21 -15.13 13.17
N TYR A 206 -5.70 -15.00 11.94
CA TYR A 206 -4.27 -14.93 11.61
C TYR A 206 -3.94 -13.69 10.78
N PHE A 207 -2.69 -13.24 10.85
CA PHE A 207 -2.19 -12.04 10.17
C PHE A 207 -0.95 -12.40 9.36
N ILE A 208 -1.07 -12.28 8.03
CA ILE A 208 0.00 -12.54 7.08
C ILE A 208 0.77 -11.24 6.85
N ALA A 209 1.91 -11.11 7.52
CA ALA A 209 2.88 -10.04 7.26
C ALA A 209 3.82 -10.49 6.15
N PHE A 210 4.28 -9.58 5.29
CA PHE A 210 5.23 -9.94 4.23
C PHE A 210 6.71 -9.86 4.65
N ARG A 211 6.99 -9.40 5.87
CA ARG A 211 8.34 -9.28 6.44
C ARG A 211 8.33 -9.05 7.95
N ASN A 212 9.49 -9.18 8.59
CA ASN A 212 9.68 -8.97 10.03
C ASN A 212 9.26 -7.56 10.48
N TYR A 213 9.45 -6.52 9.66
CA TYR A 213 9.02 -5.16 10.00
C TYR A 213 7.52 -5.07 10.32
N GLY A 214 6.67 -5.65 9.46
CA GLY A 214 5.22 -5.67 9.70
C GLY A 214 4.81 -6.57 10.85
N ALA A 215 5.54 -7.67 11.07
CA ALA A 215 5.36 -8.51 12.25
C ALA A 215 5.66 -7.73 13.54
N ASN A 216 6.78 -6.99 13.59
CA ASN A 216 7.15 -6.18 14.75
C ASN A 216 6.14 -5.08 15.06
N ILE A 217 5.65 -4.34 14.05
CA ILE A 217 4.59 -3.35 14.27
C ILE A 217 3.32 -4.00 14.81
N SER A 218 2.94 -5.17 14.26
CA SER A 218 1.75 -5.90 14.70
C SER A 218 1.84 -6.35 16.16
N ILE A 219 3.03 -6.78 16.61
CA ILE A 219 3.28 -7.15 18.01
C ILE A 219 3.29 -5.90 18.90
N GLN A 220 4.09 -4.90 18.54
CA GLN A 220 4.43 -3.76 19.41
C GLN A 220 3.34 -2.69 19.47
N HIS A 221 2.56 -2.54 18.40
CA HIS A 221 1.63 -1.40 18.24
C HIS A 221 0.19 -1.82 17.92
N ARG A 222 -0.05 -3.08 17.54
CA ARG A 222 -1.41 -3.62 17.33
C ARG A 222 -1.85 -4.62 18.38
N ASN A 223 -0.97 -4.96 19.34
CA ASN A 223 -1.22 -5.94 20.41
C ASN A 223 -1.66 -7.32 19.88
N ILE A 224 -1.12 -7.74 18.74
CA ILE A 224 -1.42 -9.04 18.15
C ILE A 224 -0.49 -10.09 18.75
N ASN A 225 -1.05 -11.21 19.23
CA ASN A 225 -0.26 -12.34 19.73
C ASN A 225 0.70 -12.82 18.62
N PRO A 226 2.02 -12.92 18.88
CA PRO A 226 3.00 -13.44 17.94
C PRO A 226 2.60 -14.76 17.26
N GLU A 227 1.95 -15.69 17.96
CA GLU A 227 1.53 -16.99 17.39
C GLU A 227 0.51 -16.87 16.26
N ARG A 228 -0.19 -15.74 16.16
CA ARG A 228 -1.18 -15.46 15.12
C ARG A 228 -0.59 -14.73 13.91
N ILE A 229 0.68 -14.35 13.97
CA ILE A 229 1.37 -13.63 12.90
C ILE A 229 2.16 -14.66 12.10
N LEU A 230 1.98 -14.65 10.78
CA LEU A 230 2.65 -15.53 9.83
C LEU A 230 3.39 -14.68 8.79
N ILE A 231 4.60 -15.10 8.40
CA ILE A 231 5.42 -14.34 7.45
C ILE A 231 5.35 -14.96 6.05
N GLN A 232 4.88 -14.19 5.07
CA GLN A 232 4.81 -14.56 3.66
C GLN A 232 5.38 -13.44 2.77
N PRO A 233 6.68 -13.44 2.48
CA PRO A 233 7.27 -12.54 1.49
C PRO A 233 6.57 -12.70 0.14
N PHE A 234 6.57 -11.64 -0.66
CA PHE A 234 5.95 -11.65 -1.98
C PHE A 234 6.98 -11.50 -3.09
N TYR A 235 6.56 -11.86 -4.30
CA TYR A 235 7.30 -11.64 -5.54
C TYR A 235 6.68 -10.50 -6.36
N PRO A 236 7.46 -9.77 -7.17
CA PRO A 236 6.93 -8.74 -8.04
C PRO A 236 6.21 -9.35 -9.23
N VAL A 237 5.05 -8.80 -9.59
CA VAL A 237 4.36 -9.18 -10.83
C VAL A 237 5.09 -8.53 -12.02
N LEU A 238 5.64 -9.35 -12.91
CA LEU A 238 6.46 -8.88 -14.04
C LEU A 238 5.68 -8.67 -15.35
N LYS A 239 4.34 -8.82 -15.34
CA LYS A 239 3.52 -8.54 -16.53
C LYS A 239 3.51 -7.04 -16.83
N SER A 240 3.88 -6.65 -18.05
CA SER A 240 4.01 -5.25 -18.44
C SER A 240 3.61 -5.01 -19.90
N LYS A 241 3.33 -3.73 -20.23
CA LYS A 241 3.18 -3.30 -21.62
C LYS A 241 4.57 -3.16 -22.27
N GLY A 242 4.61 -3.11 -23.61
CA GLY A 242 5.86 -2.89 -24.35
C GLY A 242 6.53 -1.56 -24.00
N PHE A 243 7.86 -1.52 -24.16
CA PHE A 243 8.70 -0.37 -23.84
C PHE A 243 8.26 0.91 -24.58
N GLN A 244 8.07 2.00 -23.85
CA GLN A 244 7.59 3.29 -24.37
C GLN A 244 8.73 4.28 -24.67
N GLY A 245 9.99 3.82 -24.68
CA GLY A 245 11.15 4.68 -24.94
C GLY A 245 11.60 5.51 -23.73
N LEU A 246 12.75 6.16 -23.90
CA LEU A 246 13.36 7.12 -22.98
C LEU A 246 13.56 8.46 -23.70
N PRO A 247 13.37 9.61 -23.02
CA PRO A 247 13.36 10.91 -23.69
C PRO A 247 14.75 11.37 -24.17
N TYR A 248 15.81 11.12 -23.40
CA TYR A 248 17.21 11.52 -23.69
C TYR A 248 18.18 10.51 -23.07
N GLY A 249 19.51 10.72 -23.19
CA GLY A 249 20.52 9.92 -22.48
C GLY A 249 21.18 8.80 -23.28
N VAL A 250 21.24 8.91 -24.61
CA VAL A 250 22.01 7.98 -25.46
C VAL A 250 23.50 8.06 -25.09
N GLY A 251 24.16 6.92 -24.91
CA GLY A 251 25.58 6.84 -24.53
C GLY A 251 25.90 7.26 -23.08
N LYS A 252 24.88 7.57 -22.27
CA LYS A 252 25.01 7.86 -20.84
C LYS A 252 24.80 6.60 -20.00
N ILE A 253 25.36 6.60 -18.80
CA ILE A 253 24.97 5.65 -17.75
C ILE A 253 23.63 6.11 -17.18
N LYS A 254 22.68 5.19 -17.10
CA LYS A 254 21.27 5.47 -16.82
C LYS A 254 20.90 4.97 -15.44
N LEU A 255 20.71 5.90 -14.51
CA LEU A 255 20.17 5.58 -13.19
C LEU A 255 18.64 5.61 -13.25
N LEU A 256 18.02 4.71 -12.49
CA LEU A 256 16.58 4.72 -12.26
C LEU A 256 16.30 4.90 -10.78
N SER A 257 15.37 5.78 -10.44
CA SER A 257 14.77 5.85 -9.13
C SER A 257 13.27 6.11 -9.29
N GLY A 258 12.49 5.96 -8.22
CA GLY A 258 11.08 6.29 -8.30
C GLY A 258 10.29 6.08 -7.03
N GLY A 259 9.23 6.87 -6.92
CA GLY A 259 8.37 6.89 -5.75
C GLY A 259 7.39 8.06 -5.77
N ARG A 260 6.58 8.12 -4.71
CA ARG A 260 5.80 9.31 -4.38
C ARG A 260 6.63 10.27 -3.53
N LEU A 261 6.19 11.52 -3.39
CA LEU A 261 6.95 12.53 -2.67
C LEU A 261 7.27 12.10 -1.23
N GLU A 262 6.37 11.38 -0.56
CA GLU A 262 6.62 10.91 0.80
C GLU A 262 7.89 10.06 0.93
N LYS A 263 8.32 9.41 -0.15
CA LYS A 263 9.50 8.54 -0.14
C LYS A 263 10.83 9.28 -0.23
N ILE A 264 10.80 10.50 -0.76
CA ILE A 264 11.99 11.29 -1.09
C ILE A 264 12.10 12.61 -0.33
N TYR A 265 11.07 12.94 0.44
CA TYR A 265 10.98 14.18 1.21
C TYR A 265 11.31 13.94 2.69
N GLY A 266 11.94 14.93 3.31
CA GLY A 266 12.33 14.92 4.72
C GLY A 266 13.85 14.96 4.90
N GLN A 267 14.29 15.08 6.16
CA GLN A 267 15.71 15.16 6.52
C GLN A 267 16.46 16.29 5.76
N LYS A 268 15.84 17.46 5.62
CA LYS A 268 16.39 18.62 4.88
C LYS A 268 16.69 18.31 3.41
N ASP A 269 15.72 17.70 2.71
CA ASP A 269 15.82 17.35 1.28
C ASP A 269 16.99 16.39 0.97
N LYS A 270 17.38 15.53 1.92
CA LYS A 270 18.61 14.73 1.83
C LYS A 270 18.72 13.92 0.53
N TYR A 271 17.63 13.30 0.08
CA TYR A 271 17.62 12.54 -1.16
C TYR A 271 18.00 13.40 -2.37
N PHE A 272 17.55 14.65 -2.41
CA PHE A 272 17.88 15.57 -3.50
C PHE A 272 19.37 15.91 -3.50
N GLU A 273 19.98 16.07 -2.33
CA GLU A 273 21.43 16.26 -2.18
C GLU A 273 22.24 15.04 -2.62
N LEU A 274 21.83 13.83 -2.20
CA LEU A 274 22.47 12.57 -2.58
C LEU A 274 22.53 12.44 -4.12
N ILE A 275 21.39 12.66 -4.79
CA ILE A 275 21.31 12.59 -6.26
C ILE A 275 22.17 13.67 -6.92
N LYS A 276 22.16 14.90 -6.40
CA LYS A 276 23.01 15.98 -6.92
C LYS A 276 24.47 15.58 -6.90
N ASN A 277 24.96 15.06 -5.77
CA ASN A 277 26.37 14.70 -5.61
C ASN A 277 26.75 13.54 -6.54
N ILE A 278 25.92 12.50 -6.63
CA ILE A 278 26.13 11.40 -7.60
C ILE A 278 26.30 11.95 -9.01
N LEU A 279 25.40 12.84 -9.46
CA LEU A 279 25.46 13.36 -10.82
C LEU A 279 26.66 14.30 -11.01
N LEU A 280 27.03 15.12 -10.03
CA LEU A 280 28.20 16.01 -10.14
C LEU A 280 29.51 15.23 -10.28
N GLU A 281 29.68 14.17 -9.51
CA GLU A 281 30.87 13.31 -9.55
C GLU A 281 30.92 12.43 -10.81
N ASN A 282 29.74 12.05 -11.34
CA ASN A 282 29.63 11.16 -12.50
C ASN A 282 29.08 11.91 -13.73
N LYS A 283 29.96 12.65 -14.43
CA LYS A 283 29.58 13.54 -15.54
C LYS A 283 28.86 12.83 -16.70
N ASN A 284 29.08 11.54 -16.92
CA ASN A 284 28.44 10.76 -17.99
C ASN A 284 27.15 10.05 -17.56
N THR A 285 26.53 10.49 -16.46
CA THR A 285 25.38 9.82 -15.85
C THR A 285 24.13 10.71 -15.90
N VAL A 286 22.97 10.09 -16.09
CA VAL A 286 21.65 10.71 -16.01
C VAL A 286 20.74 9.91 -15.07
N LEU A 287 19.75 10.57 -14.48
CA LEU A 287 18.73 9.93 -13.65
C LEU A 287 17.38 9.99 -14.35
N TYR A 288 16.70 8.85 -14.45
CA TYR A 288 15.26 8.79 -14.71
C TYR A 288 14.51 8.59 -13.39
N PHE A 289 13.47 9.39 -13.18
CA PHE A 289 12.64 9.31 -11.99
C PHE A 289 11.20 8.95 -12.37
N VAL A 290 10.74 7.78 -11.93
CA VAL A 290 9.38 7.28 -12.17
C VAL A 290 8.48 7.61 -10.99
N GLY A 291 7.25 8.05 -11.27
CA GLY A 291 6.28 8.45 -10.25
C GLY A 291 6.10 9.97 -10.18
N GLY A 292 5.90 10.48 -8.98
CA GLY A 292 5.28 11.78 -8.75
C GLY A 292 3.76 11.66 -8.61
N GLY A 293 3.22 12.23 -7.53
CA GLY A 293 1.79 12.19 -7.20
C GLY A 293 0.97 13.25 -7.94
N ALA A 294 0.00 13.85 -7.26
CA ALA A 294 -1.00 14.71 -7.90
C ALA A 294 -0.38 15.79 -8.81
N PHE A 295 -0.88 15.90 -10.03
CA PHE A 295 -0.45 16.87 -11.04
C PHE A 295 -1.07 18.26 -10.78
N GLY A 296 -0.30 19.31 -11.09
CA GLY A 296 -0.70 20.73 -10.96
C GLY A 296 0.50 21.63 -10.63
N LYS A 297 0.36 22.97 -10.77
CA LYS A 297 1.44 23.95 -10.49
C LYS A 297 2.02 23.90 -9.06
N ARG A 298 1.33 23.26 -8.12
CA ARG A 298 1.74 23.03 -6.72
C ARG A 298 1.66 21.54 -6.32
N GLY A 299 1.55 20.64 -7.29
CA GLY A 299 1.51 19.21 -7.04
C GLY A 299 2.88 18.62 -6.72
N GLU A 300 2.90 17.37 -6.23
CA GLU A 300 4.14 16.66 -5.86
C GLU A 300 5.18 16.67 -6.99
N THR A 301 4.77 16.38 -8.22
CA THR A 301 5.65 16.39 -9.39
C THR A 301 6.27 17.77 -9.65
N ALA A 302 5.48 18.84 -9.52
CA ALA A 302 5.97 20.21 -9.72
C ALA A 302 6.95 20.62 -8.61
N TYR A 303 6.71 20.17 -7.38
CA TYR A 303 7.64 20.36 -6.27
C TYR A 303 9.00 19.69 -6.55
N ILE A 304 8.97 18.42 -6.95
CA ILE A 304 10.17 17.64 -7.27
C ILE A 304 10.96 18.30 -8.41
N GLN A 305 10.29 18.71 -9.48
CA GLN A 305 10.91 19.42 -10.60
C GLN A 305 11.52 20.76 -10.18
N LYS A 306 10.83 21.53 -9.34
CA LYS A 306 11.36 22.79 -8.79
C LYS A 306 12.64 22.55 -8.01
N LYS A 307 12.68 21.51 -7.18
CA LYS A 307 13.88 21.15 -6.41
C LYS A 307 15.05 20.76 -7.30
N TRP A 308 14.83 19.99 -8.36
CA TRP A 308 15.90 19.67 -9.32
C TRP A 308 16.46 20.91 -10.01
N LYS A 309 15.59 21.88 -10.34
CA LYS A 309 16.00 23.18 -10.90
C LYS A 309 16.77 24.04 -9.90
N GLU A 310 16.33 24.10 -8.65
CA GLU A 310 17.03 24.84 -7.58
C GLU A 310 18.45 24.27 -7.34
N LEU A 311 18.65 22.97 -7.58
CA LEU A 311 19.94 22.30 -7.47
C LEU A 311 20.79 22.36 -8.74
N GLY A 312 20.26 22.89 -9.85
CA GLY A 312 20.98 23.02 -11.13
C GLY A 312 21.29 21.68 -11.82
N ILE A 313 20.44 20.67 -11.62
CA ILE A 313 20.63 19.32 -12.20
C ILE A 313 19.47 18.88 -13.10
N GLU A 314 18.53 19.77 -13.40
CA GLU A 314 17.33 19.50 -14.19
C GLU A 314 17.62 18.93 -15.59
N GLU A 315 18.74 19.31 -16.19
CA GLU A 315 19.17 18.81 -17.51
C GLU A 315 19.64 17.35 -17.48
N ARG A 316 19.84 16.78 -16.29
CA ARG A 316 20.30 15.40 -16.08
C ARG A 316 19.32 14.55 -15.27
N VAL A 317 18.17 15.11 -14.91
CA VAL A 317 17.11 14.41 -14.16
C VAL A 317 15.81 14.46 -14.95
N PHE A 318 15.36 13.30 -15.43
CA PHE A 318 14.18 13.16 -16.28
C PHE A 318 13.01 12.55 -15.51
N MET A 319 12.00 13.36 -15.22
CA MET A 319 10.74 12.89 -14.61
C MET A 319 9.90 12.16 -15.67
N LEU A 320 9.67 10.85 -15.48
CA LEU A 320 8.92 10.00 -16.42
C LEU A 320 7.43 9.87 -16.09
N GLY A 321 7.00 10.30 -14.90
CA GLY A 321 5.61 10.14 -14.46
C GLY A 321 5.23 8.67 -14.24
N TYR A 322 3.93 8.35 -14.38
CA TYR A 322 3.45 6.97 -14.33
C TYR A 322 3.83 6.21 -15.61
N ARG A 323 4.37 5.00 -15.47
CA ARG A 323 4.80 4.12 -16.56
C ARG A 323 4.09 2.78 -16.48
N SER A 324 3.27 2.46 -17.48
CA SER A 324 2.60 1.14 -17.57
C SER A 324 3.52 0.02 -18.10
N ASP A 325 4.68 0.40 -18.64
CA ASP A 325 5.76 -0.45 -19.12
C ASP A 325 6.92 -0.52 -18.11
N ILE A 326 6.64 -0.30 -16.82
CA ILE A 326 7.68 -0.15 -15.78
C ILE A 326 8.69 -1.30 -15.79
N VAL A 327 8.25 -2.55 -15.97
CA VAL A 327 9.15 -3.71 -15.99
C VAL A 327 10.08 -3.68 -17.22
N GLU A 328 9.57 -3.26 -18.38
CA GLU A 328 10.40 -3.10 -19.58
C GLU A 328 11.41 -1.96 -19.40
N LEU A 329 11.04 -0.86 -18.76
CA LEU A 329 11.95 0.25 -18.46
C LEU A 329 13.20 -0.20 -17.69
N TYR A 330 13.07 -1.13 -16.73
CA TYR A 330 14.21 -1.67 -15.97
C TYR A 330 15.26 -2.35 -16.84
N LYS A 331 14.89 -2.88 -18.01
CA LYS A 331 15.83 -3.51 -18.97
C LYS A 331 16.66 -2.48 -19.76
N HIS A 332 16.30 -1.20 -19.70
CA HIS A 332 16.92 -0.13 -20.48
C HIS A 332 17.72 0.87 -19.64
N VAL A 333 17.95 0.55 -18.36
CA VAL A 333 18.73 1.34 -17.40
C VAL A 333 19.87 0.50 -16.84
N ASP A 334 20.84 1.15 -16.17
CA ASP A 334 22.08 0.52 -15.72
C ASP A 334 22.07 0.19 -14.21
N LEU A 335 21.46 1.03 -13.38
CA LEU A 335 21.48 0.91 -11.93
C LEU A 335 20.19 1.47 -11.31
N TYR A 336 19.63 0.78 -10.31
CA TYR A 336 18.51 1.31 -9.53
C TYR A 336 19.00 1.93 -8.22
N ILE A 337 18.61 3.17 -7.96
CA ILE A 337 18.90 3.90 -6.73
C ILE A 337 17.63 3.97 -5.90
N GLY A 338 17.67 3.42 -4.69
CA GLY A 338 16.56 3.47 -3.74
C GLY A 338 16.25 4.90 -3.26
N THR A 339 14.99 5.15 -2.93
CA THR A 339 14.53 6.44 -2.38
C THR A 339 14.84 6.57 -0.88
N PHE A 340 15.01 7.80 -0.39
CA PHE A 340 15.30 8.11 1.01
C PHE A 340 14.46 9.31 1.48
N PRO A 341 13.85 9.34 2.68
CA PRO A 341 14.06 8.48 3.84
C PRO A 341 13.39 7.11 3.76
N MET A 342 12.41 6.91 2.86
CA MET A 342 11.71 5.63 2.75
C MET A 342 12.00 4.97 1.41
N GLY A 343 12.48 3.74 1.41
CA GLY A 343 12.70 2.98 0.18
C GLY A 343 11.45 2.32 -0.39
N GLY A 344 11.60 1.73 -1.57
CA GLY A 344 10.51 1.07 -2.29
C GLY A 344 10.74 -0.42 -2.47
N GLY A 345 10.19 -1.25 -1.58
CA GLY A 345 10.32 -2.72 -1.66
C GLY A 345 9.97 -3.31 -3.03
N LEU A 346 8.79 -2.98 -3.57
CA LEU A 346 8.36 -3.50 -4.88
C LEU A 346 9.28 -3.07 -6.03
N MET A 347 9.72 -1.81 -6.06
CA MET A 347 10.60 -1.31 -7.12
C MET A 347 12.00 -1.95 -7.02
N SER A 348 12.51 -2.15 -5.82
CA SER A 348 13.76 -2.86 -5.58
C SER A 348 13.67 -4.34 -5.99
N GLN A 349 12.53 -5.01 -5.75
CA GLN A 349 12.31 -6.38 -6.23
C GLN A 349 12.19 -6.48 -7.75
N ILE A 350 11.52 -5.52 -8.42
CA ILE A 350 11.46 -5.46 -9.88
C ILE A 350 12.88 -5.31 -10.44
N ALA A 351 13.69 -4.40 -9.86
CA ALA A 351 15.09 -4.22 -10.25
C ALA A 351 15.87 -5.53 -10.19
N ALA A 352 15.85 -6.20 -9.03
CA ALA A 352 16.53 -7.47 -8.84
C ALA A 352 16.03 -8.56 -9.81
N SER A 353 14.72 -8.63 -10.05
CA SER A 353 14.13 -9.59 -10.98
C SER A 353 14.56 -9.36 -12.44
N GLN A 354 14.94 -8.13 -12.80
CA GLN A 354 15.49 -7.77 -14.10
C GLN A 354 17.02 -7.77 -14.13
N GLU A 355 17.68 -8.38 -13.13
CA GLU A 355 19.15 -8.44 -13.03
C GLU A 355 19.80 -7.06 -12.96
N LEU A 356 19.10 -6.08 -12.36
CA LEU A 356 19.59 -4.73 -12.13
C LEU A 356 20.07 -4.61 -10.68
N PRO A 357 21.31 -4.16 -10.43
CA PRO A 357 21.75 -3.91 -9.07
C PRO A 357 20.94 -2.77 -8.44
N VAL A 358 20.81 -2.85 -7.12
CA VAL A 358 20.12 -1.86 -6.30
C VAL A 358 21.10 -1.33 -5.27
N VAL A 359 21.23 -0.01 -5.22
CA VAL A 359 21.97 0.67 -4.14
C VAL A 359 21.02 1.63 -3.45
N GLN A 360 21.01 1.58 -2.12
CA GLN A 360 20.14 2.40 -1.30
C GLN A 360 20.89 2.94 -0.09
N TYR A 361 20.84 4.26 0.06
CA TYR A 361 21.23 4.90 1.30
C TYR A 361 20.27 4.54 2.43
N ALA A 362 20.83 4.05 3.53
CA ALA A 362 20.10 3.66 4.72
C ALA A 362 20.38 4.61 5.88
N SER A 363 19.42 4.76 6.79
CA SER A 363 19.69 5.35 8.11
C SER A 363 18.90 4.61 9.18
N ASN A 364 19.46 4.58 10.39
CA ASN A 364 18.85 3.90 11.52
C ASN A 364 17.43 4.40 11.78
N GLY A 365 16.51 3.45 11.99
CA GLY A 365 15.09 3.71 12.30
C GLY A 365 14.19 4.06 11.11
N LEU A 366 14.71 4.17 9.88
CA LEU A 366 13.90 4.51 8.70
C LEU A 366 13.93 3.44 7.60
N SER A 367 15.09 3.27 6.95
CA SER A 367 15.24 2.49 5.72
C SER A 367 16.01 1.18 5.91
N MET A 368 16.54 0.90 7.10
CA MET A 368 17.33 -0.31 7.37
C MET A 368 16.59 -1.63 7.08
N CYS A 369 15.27 -1.66 7.30
CA CYS A 369 14.50 -2.90 7.20
C CYS A 369 14.06 -3.24 5.77
N LEU A 370 14.47 -2.46 4.77
CA LEU A 370 14.14 -2.72 3.37
C LEU A 370 14.81 -3.98 2.83
N GLY A 371 15.91 -4.42 3.43
CA GLY A 371 16.57 -5.67 3.04
C GLY A 371 15.71 -6.90 3.27
N GLU A 372 14.65 -6.79 4.06
CA GLU A 372 13.67 -7.85 4.23
C GLU A 372 12.76 -8.04 3.01
N PHE A 373 12.73 -7.11 2.06
CA PHE A 373 12.05 -7.35 0.77
C PHE A 373 12.81 -8.35 -0.12
N PHE A 374 14.03 -8.73 0.26
CA PHE A 374 14.88 -9.68 -0.48
C PHE A 374 14.96 -11.04 0.24
N LEU A 375 13.91 -11.42 0.96
CA LEU A 375 13.77 -12.76 1.54
C LEU A 375 13.52 -13.80 0.43
N PRO A 376 14.07 -15.03 0.57
CA PRO A 376 14.65 -15.61 1.79
C PRO A 376 16.14 -15.30 2.02
N ASN A 377 16.85 -14.69 1.06
CA ASN A 377 18.31 -14.54 1.14
C ASN A 377 18.73 -13.26 1.89
N LYS A 378 18.78 -13.33 3.23
CA LYS A 378 19.21 -12.23 4.11
C LYS A 378 20.66 -11.76 3.86
N TYR A 379 21.53 -12.59 3.28
CA TYR A 379 22.93 -12.22 3.04
C TYR A 379 23.09 -11.11 2.00
N LEU A 380 22.09 -10.93 1.14
CA LEU A 380 22.09 -9.86 0.14
C LEU A 380 21.77 -8.47 0.71
N ARG A 381 21.43 -8.36 2.01
CA ARG A 381 21.30 -7.07 2.72
C ARG A 381 22.56 -6.20 2.57
N LYS A 382 23.76 -6.78 2.63
CA LYS A 382 25.03 -6.03 2.57
C LYS A 382 25.33 -5.39 1.20
N PHE A 383 24.74 -5.90 0.12
CA PHE A 383 24.98 -5.38 -1.24
C PHE A 383 24.02 -4.26 -1.63
N VAL A 384 22.98 -4.03 -0.83
CA VAL A 384 21.90 -3.10 -1.17
C VAL A 384 21.93 -1.86 -0.30
N PHE A 385 22.33 -1.97 0.97
CA PHE A 385 22.27 -0.88 1.93
C PHE A 385 23.65 -0.37 2.27
N VAL A 386 23.79 0.95 2.21
CA VAL A 386 24.95 1.64 2.75
C VAL A 386 24.44 2.71 3.71
N ASP A 387 24.85 2.60 4.97
CA ASP A 387 24.36 3.41 6.09
C ASP A 387 25.25 4.63 6.39
N ASP A 388 26.30 4.82 5.61
CA ASP A 388 27.12 6.02 5.59
C ASP A 388 27.16 6.64 4.18
N GLU A 389 27.26 7.97 4.12
CA GLU A 389 27.19 8.68 2.84
C GLU A 389 28.39 8.39 1.95
N LYS A 390 29.59 8.26 2.53
CA LYS A 390 30.82 8.05 1.76
C LYS A 390 30.77 6.68 1.08
N GLY A 391 30.45 5.63 1.83
CA GLY A 391 30.27 4.29 1.29
C GLY A 391 29.18 4.26 0.23
N PHE A 392 28.07 5.00 0.42
CA PHE A 392 27.00 5.07 -0.57
C PHE A 392 27.49 5.67 -1.89
N TYR A 393 28.22 6.79 -1.85
CA TYR A 393 28.79 7.40 -3.06
C TYR A 393 29.86 6.50 -3.70
N ASP A 394 30.73 5.90 -2.89
CA ASP A 394 31.79 4.99 -3.37
C ASP A 394 31.19 3.78 -4.09
N GLU A 395 30.15 3.15 -3.54
CA GLU A 395 29.47 2.01 -4.17
C GLU A 395 28.78 2.43 -5.48
N VAL A 396 28.04 3.54 -5.47
CA VAL A 396 27.37 4.04 -6.70
C VAL A 396 28.40 4.33 -7.80
N LYS A 397 29.50 5.01 -7.46
CA LYS A 397 30.59 5.32 -8.40
C LYS A 397 31.22 4.02 -8.93
N PHE A 398 31.54 3.08 -8.05
CA PHE A 398 32.12 1.80 -8.43
C PHE A 398 31.25 1.05 -9.44
N LEU A 399 29.92 1.03 -9.27
CA LEU A 399 29.00 0.37 -10.21
C LEU A 399 28.79 1.14 -11.51
N ILE A 400 28.86 2.47 -11.48
CA ILE A 400 28.85 3.31 -12.69
C ILE A 400 30.07 2.99 -13.56
N GLU A 401 31.25 2.88 -12.95
CA GLU A 401 32.53 2.66 -13.64
C GLU A 401 32.72 1.20 -14.10
N ASN A 402 32.15 0.21 -13.40
CA ASN A 402 32.43 -1.21 -13.62
C ASN A 402 31.21 -2.00 -14.11
N LYS A 403 31.05 -2.09 -15.44
CA LYS A 403 29.94 -2.83 -16.09
C LYS A 403 29.89 -4.32 -15.71
N GLU A 404 31.03 -4.99 -15.64
CA GLU A 404 31.09 -6.43 -15.32
C GLU A 404 30.63 -6.70 -13.89
N ILE A 405 31.09 -5.88 -12.95
CA ILE A 405 30.67 -5.95 -11.54
C ILE A 405 29.17 -5.70 -11.42
N ARG A 406 28.67 -4.65 -12.09
CA ARG A 406 27.25 -4.32 -12.12
C ARG A 406 26.39 -5.49 -12.62
N SER A 407 26.81 -6.14 -13.70
CA SER A 407 26.14 -7.33 -14.23
C SER A 407 26.19 -8.52 -13.26
N LYS A 408 27.34 -8.76 -12.61
CA LYS A 408 27.51 -9.82 -11.61
C LYS A 408 26.59 -9.60 -10.41
N GLN A 409 26.59 -8.40 -9.83
CA GLN A 409 25.72 -8.07 -8.70
C GLN A 409 24.24 -8.21 -9.07
N GLY A 410 23.81 -7.70 -10.23
CA GLY A 410 22.44 -7.85 -10.70
C GLY A 410 21.97 -9.32 -10.79
N LYS A 411 22.82 -10.21 -11.31
CA LYS A 411 22.55 -11.66 -11.35
C LYS A 411 22.43 -12.30 -9.97
N GLU A 412 23.27 -11.87 -9.02
CA GLU A 412 23.15 -12.33 -7.63
C GLU A 412 21.87 -11.81 -6.96
N MET A 413 21.51 -10.55 -7.20
CA MET A 413 20.27 -9.97 -6.67
C MET A 413 19.02 -10.69 -7.15
N LYS A 414 18.96 -11.17 -8.39
CA LYS A 414 17.82 -11.96 -8.87
C LYS A 414 17.52 -13.18 -8.02
N LYS A 415 18.54 -13.78 -7.39
CA LYS A 415 18.41 -14.97 -6.54
C LYS A 415 17.83 -14.66 -5.15
N SER A 416 17.74 -13.40 -4.72
CA SER A 416 17.12 -13.05 -3.43
C SER A 416 15.61 -12.88 -3.49
N VAL A 417 15.02 -12.75 -4.66
CA VAL A 417 13.57 -12.57 -4.79
C VAL A 417 12.92 -13.95 -4.78
N ILE A 418 12.00 -14.17 -3.85
CA ILE A 418 11.17 -15.39 -3.82
C ILE A 418 10.51 -15.63 -5.19
N SER A 419 10.52 -16.87 -5.68
CA SER A 419 9.85 -17.21 -6.93
C SER A 419 8.34 -17.33 -6.74
N LYS A 420 7.60 -17.31 -7.84
CA LYS A 420 6.15 -17.55 -7.82
C LYS A 420 5.83 -18.95 -7.29
N GLU A 421 6.61 -19.95 -7.71
CA GLU A 421 6.41 -21.35 -7.33
C GLU A 421 6.64 -21.53 -5.83
N GLU A 422 7.69 -20.93 -5.29
CA GLU A 422 7.99 -20.99 -3.85
C GLU A 422 6.95 -20.21 -3.04
N PHE A 423 6.52 -19.04 -3.50
CA PHE A 423 5.41 -18.30 -2.88
C PHE A 423 4.14 -19.16 -2.78
N ASN A 424 3.74 -19.79 -3.89
CA ASN A 424 2.53 -20.60 -3.96
C ASN A 424 2.61 -21.81 -3.01
N LYS A 425 3.76 -22.47 -2.94
CA LYS A 425 3.99 -23.60 -2.02
C LYS A 425 3.95 -23.15 -0.56
N GLN A 426 4.66 -22.07 -0.21
CA GLN A 426 4.71 -21.57 1.16
C GLN A 426 3.36 -21.07 1.64
N LEU A 427 2.61 -20.35 0.80
CA LEU A 427 1.29 -19.86 1.18
C LEU A 427 0.31 -21.01 1.45
N TYR A 428 0.40 -22.12 0.71
CA TYR A 428 -0.43 -23.31 0.96
C TYR A 428 -0.16 -23.88 2.36
N ILE A 429 1.12 -24.10 2.69
CA ILE A 429 1.54 -24.58 4.01
C ILE A 429 1.09 -23.60 5.10
N LEU A 430 1.25 -22.30 4.86
CA LEU A 430 0.91 -21.25 5.81
C LEU A 430 -0.57 -21.27 6.19
N ILE A 431 -1.48 -21.38 5.23
CA ILE A 431 -2.92 -21.29 5.51
C ILE A 431 -3.49 -22.62 6.03
N HIS A 432 -2.96 -23.77 5.61
CA HIS A 432 -3.47 -25.08 6.03
C HIS A 432 -2.81 -25.59 7.31
N GLU A 433 -1.50 -25.35 7.48
CA GLU A 433 -0.70 -25.85 8.60
C GLU A 433 -0.34 -24.77 9.64
N LYS A 434 -0.71 -23.49 9.39
CA LYS A 434 -0.48 -22.36 10.30
C LYS A 434 0.98 -22.18 10.71
N ARG A 435 1.89 -22.43 9.77
CA ARG A 435 3.33 -22.30 9.96
C ARG A 435 3.97 -21.59 8.79
N ASP A 436 5.02 -20.83 9.07
CA ASP A 436 5.92 -20.29 8.07
C ASP A 436 7.37 -20.71 8.35
N SER A 437 8.22 -20.62 7.34
CA SER A 437 9.62 -21.03 7.41
C SER A 437 10.58 -19.87 7.70
N PHE A 438 10.06 -18.69 8.08
CA PHE A 438 10.87 -17.50 8.22
C PHE A 438 11.25 -17.24 9.68
N GLU A 439 12.54 -17.07 9.91
CA GLU A 439 13.04 -16.67 11.21
C GLU A 439 12.54 -15.28 11.59
N ARG A 440 11.90 -15.22 12.76
CA ARG A 440 11.38 -14.00 13.34
C ARG A 440 12.50 -13.20 14.00
N GLU A 441 12.78 -12.03 13.43
CA GLU A 441 13.67 -11.05 14.04
C GLU A 441 12.83 -10.04 14.83
N ILE A 442 13.08 -9.89 16.14
CA ILE A 442 12.40 -8.91 16.97
C ILE A 442 13.28 -7.67 17.13
N TYR A 443 12.76 -6.51 16.77
CA TYR A 443 13.45 -5.23 16.88
C TYR A 443 12.47 -4.07 16.99
N HIS A 444 12.89 -2.96 17.61
CA HIS A 444 12.05 -1.78 17.76
C HIS A 444 11.83 -1.06 16.42
N VAL A 445 10.59 -0.65 16.16
CA VAL A 445 10.22 0.18 15.00
C VAL A 445 9.88 1.60 15.45
N ASP A 446 10.63 2.59 14.95
CA ASP A 446 10.40 4.01 15.26
C ASP A 446 9.23 4.58 14.45
N CYS A 447 8.03 4.38 14.98
CA CYS A 447 6.79 4.87 14.39
C CYS A 447 6.60 6.39 14.54
N GLU A 448 7.22 7.01 15.54
CA GLU A 448 7.10 8.45 15.79
C GLU A 448 7.78 9.25 14.68
N ARG A 449 8.92 8.78 14.20
CA ARG A 449 9.62 9.42 13.08
C ARG A 449 8.82 9.38 11.77
N LEU A 450 8.07 8.31 11.51
CA LEU A 450 7.15 8.24 10.35
C LEU A 450 6.03 9.27 10.46
N LYS A 451 5.46 9.41 11.67
CA LYS A 451 4.43 10.42 11.97
C LYS A 451 4.96 11.82 11.76
N ASP A 452 6.14 12.16 12.27
CA ASP A 452 6.73 13.49 12.13
C ASP A 452 6.99 13.86 10.67
N ASN A 453 7.58 12.96 9.90
CA ASN A 453 7.78 13.14 8.45
C ASN A 453 6.45 13.42 7.72
N GLN A 454 5.37 12.74 8.13
CA GLN A 454 4.05 12.92 7.52
C GLN A 454 3.41 14.28 7.84
N PHE A 455 3.61 14.82 9.04
CA PHE A 455 3.15 16.17 9.38
C PHE A 455 3.98 17.25 8.68
N GLU A 456 5.27 17.01 8.47
CA GLU A 456 6.11 17.89 7.65
C GLU A 456 5.59 17.94 6.20
N LEU A 457 5.35 16.78 5.60
CA LEU A 457 4.76 16.62 4.27
C LEU A 457 3.40 17.30 4.12
N GLU A 458 2.51 17.13 5.11
CA GLU A 458 1.18 17.75 5.10
C GLU A 458 1.25 19.27 5.02
N ASN A 459 2.17 19.86 5.77
CA ASN A 459 2.30 21.31 5.91
C ASN A 459 2.97 21.97 4.71
N ASN A 460 3.89 21.25 4.05
CA ASN A 460 4.70 21.80 2.97
C ASN A 460 4.19 21.41 1.57
N CYS A 461 3.48 20.29 1.43
CA CYS A 461 3.18 19.72 0.10
C CYS A 461 1.77 19.11 -0.04
N HIS A 462 1.40 18.15 0.82
CA HIS A 462 0.26 17.26 0.55
C HIS A 462 -1.11 17.90 0.76
N HIS A 463 -1.27 18.72 1.81
CA HIS A 463 -2.55 19.33 2.20
C HIS A 463 -3.73 18.33 2.22
N SER A 464 -3.47 17.07 2.61
CA SER A 464 -4.44 15.98 2.58
C SER A 464 -5.53 16.14 3.62
N TYR A 465 -5.32 16.90 4.69
CA TYR A 465 -6.28 17.06 5.78
C TYR A 465 -7.60 17.62 5.25
N SER A 466 -7.51 18.74 4.53
CA SER A 466 -8.68 19.39 3.92
C SER A 466 -9.34 18.49 2.89
N ARG A 467 -8.55 17.69 2.15
CA ARG A 467 -9.05 16.74 1.14
C ARG A 467 -9.87 15.61 1.77
N ILE A 468 -9.42 15.09 2.92
CA ILE A 468 -10.10 14.04 3.68
C ILE A 468 -11.46 14.58 4.15
N LEU A 469 -11.47 15.74 4.81
CA LEU A 469 -12.70 16.33 5.36
C LEU A 469 -13.69 16.74 4.26
N PHE A 470 -13.22 17.29 3.15
CA PHE A 470 -14.07 17.66 2.02
C PHE A 470 -14.78 16.47 1.37
N LYS A 471 -14.17 15.28 1.38
CA LYS A 471 -14.77 14.07 0.81
C LYS A 471 -15.84 13.43 1.71
N SER A 472 -15.93 13.84 2.98
CA SER A 472 -16.88 13.31 3.96
C SER A 472 -18.34 13.66 3.61
N LYS A 473 -19.22 12.65 3.62
CA LYS A 473 -20.67 12.90 3.52
C LYS A 473 -21.20 13.53 4.80
N TYR A 474 -20.72 13.10 5.96
CA TYR A 474 -21.08 13.63 7.26
C TYR A 474 -20.76 15.13 7.38
N ILE A 475 -19.53 15.55 7.07
CA ILE A 475 -19.13 16.98 7.14
C ILE A 475 -19.97 17.81 6.16
N ARG A 476 -20.14 17.34 4.92
CA ARG A 476 -20.96 18.04 3.93
C ARG A 476 -22.41 18.26 4.40
N LYS A 477 -23.01 17.26 5.06
CA LYS A 477 -24.42 17.33 5.47
C LYS A 477 -24.64 18.04 6.81
N TYR A 478 -23.73 17.87 7.76
CA TYR A 478 -23.94 18.28 9.16
C TYR A 478 -22.98 19.37 9.65
N LYS A 479 -21.95 19.69 8.88
CA LYS A 479 -21.00 20.77 9.18
C LYS A 479 -20.70 21.61 7.93
N PRO A 480 -21.71 22.29 7.36
CA PRO A 480 -21.57 23.01 6.08
C PRO A 480 -20.50 24.10 6.11
N ILE A 481 -20.33 24.81 7.24
CA ILE A 481 -19.26 25.80 7.40
C ILE A 481 -17.88 25.13 7.31
N GLU A 482 -17.68 24.02 8.03
CA GLU A 482 -16.43 23.26 7.96
C GLU A 482 -16.19 22.70 6.55
N PHE A 483 -17.24 22.26 5.86
CA PHE A 483 -17.15 21.83 4.48
C PHE A 483 -16.65 22.95 3.55
N VAL A 484 -17.22 24.16 3.65
CA VAL A 484 -16.83 25.32 2.83
C VAL A 484 -15.39 25.74 3.12
N ILE A 485 -14.98 25.79 4.40
CA ILE A 485 -13.60 26.13 4.77
C ILE A 485 -12.60 25.15 4.13
N ASN A 486 -12.88 23.85 4.20
CA ASN A 486 -12.01 22.83 3.59
C ASN A 486 -12.03 22.89 2.06
N ALA A 487 -13.17 23.25 1.45
CA ALA A 487 -13.26 23.48 0.00
C ALA A 487 -12.41 24.68 -0.45
N ILE A 488 -12.45 25.79 0.28
CA ILE A 488 -11.62 26.98 0.02
C ILE A 488 -10.15 26.62 0.18
N ALA A 489 -9.77 25.92 1.25
CA ALA A 489 -8.40 25.45 1.42
C ALA A 489 -7.95 24.59 0.23
N LEU A 490 -8.78 23.64 -0.22
CA LEU A 490 -8.46 22.87 -1.43
C LEU A 490 -8.34 23.74 -2.67
N PHE A 491 -9.14 24.79 -2.84
CA PHE A 491 -9.01 25.72 -3.96
C PHE A 491 -7.67 26.47 -3.94
N VAL A 492 -7.15 26.81 -2.76
CA VAL A 492 -5.84 27.47 -2.60
C VAL A 492 -4.67 26.53 -2.94
N TYR A 493 -4.83 25.22 -2.68
CA TYR A 493 -3.73 24.26 -2.72
C TYR A 493 -3.78 23.24 -3.87
N CYS A 494 -4.95 22.96 -4.46
CA CYS A 494 -5.13 21.97 -5.53
C CYS A 494 -5.10 22.58 -6.93
N ASP A 495 -4.84 21.73 -7.94
CA ASP A 495 -5.04 22.09 -9.34
C ASP A 495 -6.50 22.50 -9.59
N LYS A 496 -6.70 23.73 -10.08
CA LYS A 496 -8.00 24.28 -10.42
C LYS A 496 -8.75 23.39 -11.42
N ASN A 497 -8.05 22.76 -12.37
CA ASN A 497 -8.66 21.86 -13.35
C ASN A 497 -9.17 20.56 -12.71
N TRP A 498 -8.41 20.00 -11.77
CA TRP A 498 -8.86 18.82 -11.01
C TRP A 498 -10.09 19.14 -10.16
N LEU A 499 -10.07 20.27 -9.45
CA LEU A 499 -11.18 20.70 -8.61
C LEU A 499 -12.43 20.98 -9.44
N LEU A 500 -12.30 21.65 -10.59
CA LEU A 500 -13.39 21.87 -11.54
C LEU A 500 -13.95 20.55 -12.07
N ASN A 501 -13.11 19.57 -12.40
CA ASN A 501 -13.57 18.23 -12.82
C ASN A 501 -14.27 17.47 -11.69
N LEU A 502 -13.78 17.58 -10.45
CA LEU A 502 -14.42 16.96 -9.29
C LEU A 502 -15.79 17.60 -9.00
N ILE A 503 -15.88 18.93 -9.05
CA ILE A 503 -17.13 19.70 -8.93
C ILE A 503 -18.08 19.27 -10.06
N LYS A 504 -17.65 19.32 -11.33
CA LYS A 504 -18.46 18.88 -12.48
C LYS A 504 -18.95 17.44 -12.34
N SER A 505 -18.12 16.52 -11.84
CA SER A 505 -18.52 15.12 -11.62
C SER A 505 -19.53 14.94 -10.48
N LYS A 506 -19.56 15.85 -9.50
CA LYS A 506 -20.47 15.80 -8.35
C LYS A 506 -21.75 16.62 -8.53
N PHE A 507 -21.74 17.62 -9.41
CA PHE A 507 -22.89 18.48 -9.73
C PHE A 507 -23.61 18.08 -11.03
N ARG A 508 -23.20 16.99 -11.71
CA ARG A 508 -23.97 16.34 -12.79
C ARG A 508 -25.22 15.56 -12.29
N VAL A 509 -25.73 15.91 -11.12
CA VAL A 509 -27.03 15.45 -10.61
C VAL A 509 -27.79 16.69 -10.17
N VAL A 510 -28.27 17.44 -11.16
CA VAL A 510 -29.51 18.21 -11.12
C VAL A 510 -30.18 17.97 -12.46
#